data_AF-B6HVB6-F1
#
_entry.id   AF-B6HVB6-F1
#
_cell.length_a   1.000
_cell.length_b   1.000
_cell.length_c   1.000
_cell.angle_alpha   90.00
_cell.angle_beta   90.00
_cell.angle_gamma   90.00
#
_symmetry.space_group_name_H-M   'P 1'
#
loop_
_entity.id
_entity.type
_entity.pdbx_description
1 polymer ?
#
loop_
_entity_poly.entity_id
_entity_poly.type
_entity_poly.pdbx_seq_one_letter_code
_entity_poly.pdbx_strand_id
1 'polypeptide(L)'
;MGILYTLIPGAFQMFHSPQRNRFLTLELPAMDVKSLPEFQFFPYPAKYSIESKEPTDDPITLNTSSSWTYCGPLLTLESCNLPSSFNTWADATINGSILPSLSSFLAYVHDFLTKNNQSHYWLTIRASKGSDEFDTPRWHTDDLFFSPLQPPITQTRRESLFSPITNLLKSTWTGPTTNQNLSGQISPSKPQTKHHDHPPTPPTAQIPSTSPTPTNWKLTTTLLGPGTLFIPSATNRLARATQQAAKSAARAADPDHVCVSVRCVGCAMAAESVRAQLAVELGGHGMVQASPGECVFFRVGEDEGAVHSEPRSHVDRVFVNVVPGHEADLRALMAKWGMEYPRAWCVGLPLVIGEEECLRDVGV
;
A
#
# COMPACT_ATOMS: atom_id res chain seq x y z
N MET A 1 42.01 -52.26 -66.76
CA MET A 1 41.15 -53.45 -66.74
C MET A 1 40.07 -53.27 -65.68
N GLY A 2 38.78 -53.45 -66.03
CA GLY A 2 37.57 -53.56 -65.15
C GLY A 2 37.17 -52.25 -64.43
N ILE A 3 35.98 -51.64 -64.54
CA ILE A 3 34.56 -52.07 -64.58
C ILE A 3 34.07 -52.80 -63.30
N LEU A 4 33.53 -52.01 -62.36
CA LEU A 4 32.10 -51.93 -61.93
C LEU A 4 31.45 -52.99 -60.99
N TYR A 5 30.64 -52.43 -60.08
CA TYR A 5 29.37 -52.88 -59.43
C TYR A 5 29.33 -53.69 -58.11
N THR A 6 28.65 -53.09 -57.10
CA THR A 6 27.37 -53.55 -56.45
C THR A 6 26.85 -52.43 -55.51
N LEU A 7 25.72 -51.70 -55.77
CA LEU A 7 24.27 -51.91 -55.48
C LEU A 7 23.89 -52.01 -53.96
N ILE A 8 23.36 -50.97 -53.26
CA ILE A 8 21.95 -50.43 -53.07
C ILE A 8 21.07 -51.29 -52.09
N PRO A 9 20.02 -50.84 -51.31
CA PRO A 9 19.30 -49.53 -51.10
C PRO A 9 18.90 -49.12 -49.63
N GLY A 10 18.32 -47.90 -49.47
CA GLY A 10 17.35 -47.55 -48.42
C GLY A 10 17.19 -46.04 -48.20
N ALA A 11 16.47 -45.29 -49.05
CA ALA A 11 15.02 -45.00 -49.05
C ALA A 11 14.58 -43.79 -48.19
N PHE A 12 14.06 -42.80 -48.91
CA PHE A 12 13.40 -41.54 -48.56
C PHE A 12 12.30 -41.63 -47.49
N GLN A 13 12.17 -40.60 -46.65
CA GLN A 13 10.87 -39.92 -46.47
C GLN A 13 11.03 -38.47 -45.98
N MET A 14 10.61 -37.52 -46.84
CA MET A 14 10.33 -36.13 -46.48
C MET A 14 9.09 -36.05 -45.58
N PHE A 15 9.15 -35.22 -44.54
CA PHE A 15 7.95 -34.62 -43.95
C PHE A 15 8.13 -33.10 -43.87
N HIS A 16 7.46 -32.40 -44.79
CA HIS A 16 7.00 -31.04 -44.55
C HIS A 16 5.98 -31.06 -43.41
N SER A 17 6.19 -30.24 -42.38
CA SER A 17 5.17 -29.92 -41.39
C SER A 17 4.99 -28.41 -41.32
N PRO A 18 3.76 -27.89 -41.44
CA PRO A 18 3.50 -26.46 -41.49
C PRO A 18 3.65 -25.86 -40.08
N GLN A 19 4.39 -24.74 -39.99
CA GLN A 19 4.36 -23.88 -38.81
C GLN A 19 2.93 -23.36 -38.60
N ARG A 20 2.19 -24.05 -37.74
CA ARG A 20 0.94 -23.54 -37.19
C ARG A 20 1.29 -22.40 -36.24
N ASN A 21 0.81 -21.21 -36.57
CA ASN A 21 0.52 -20.13 -35.63
C ASN A 21 -0.16 -20.71 -34.38
N ARG A 22 0.62 -20.91 -33.32
CA ARG A 22 0.08 -21.00 -31.97
C ARG A 22 0.14 -19.60 -31.39
N PHE A 23 -0.94 -18.85 -31.59
CA PHE A 23 -1.35 -17.87 -30.60
C PHE A 23 -1.64 -18.67 -29.33
N LEU A 24 -0.60 -18.88 -28.51
CA LEU A 24 -0.77 -19.26 -27.13
C LEU A 24 -1.39 -18.03 -26.47
N THR A 25 -2.70 -18.07 -26.24
CA THR A 25 -3.29 -17.40 -25.09
C THR A 25 -2.48 -17.83 -23.87
N LEU A 26 -1.52 -17.00 -23.47
CA LEU A 26 -0.92 -17.07 -22.14
C LEU A 26 -2.09 -16.92 -21.18
N GLU A 27 -2.56 -18.05 -20.63
CA GLU A 27 -3.42 -18.04 -19.46
C GLU A 27 -2.64 -17.29 -18.39
N LEU A 28 -3.08 -16.05 -18.12
CA LEU A 28 -2.51 -15.22 -17.08
C LEU A 28 -2.58 -16.02 -15.77
N PRO A 29 -1.46 -16.13 -15.01
CA PRO A 29 -1.38 -16.96 -13.82
C PRO A 29 -2.48 -16.60 -12.82
N ALA A 30 -2.88 -17.60 -12.01
CA ALA A 30 -4.02 -17.56 -11.08
C ALA A 30 -4.25 -16.15 -10.49
N MET A 31 -5.30 -15.49 -10.97
CA MET A 31 -5.69 -14.15 -10.54
C MET A 31 -6.54 -14.15 -9.27
N ASP A 32 -6.67 -15.28 -8.57
CA ASP A 32 -7.40 -15.33 -7.31
C ASP A 32 -6.51 -14.81 -6.18
N VAL A 33 -6.84 -13.62 -5.68
CA VAL A 33 -6.16 -12.93 -4.59
C VAL A 33 -6.00 -13.82 -3.35
N LYS A 34 -6.95 -14.73 -3.09
CA LYS A 34 -6.87 -15.63 -1.92
C LYS A 34 -5.69 -16.59 -1.99
N SER A 35 -5.25 -16.92 -3.20
CA SER A 35 -4.10 -17.81 -3.43
C SER A 35 -2.76 -17.09 -3.48
N LEU A 36 -2.78 -15.75 -3.52
CA LEU A 36 -1.56 -14.95 -3.65
C LEU A 36 -0.79 -14.83 -2.33
N PRO A 37 0.56 -14.83 -2.39
CA PRO A 37 1.43 -14.64 -1.21
C PRO A 37 1.33 -13.20 -0.65
N GLU A 38 2.24 -12.83 0.25
CA GLU A 38 2.31 -11.47 0.79
C GLU A 38 2.55 -10.42 -0.29
N PHE A 39 3.36 -10.74 -1.30
CA PHE A 39 3.48 -9.94 -2.51
C PHE A 39 3.89 -10.79 -3.71
N GLN A 40 3.54 -10.33 -4.91
CA GLN A 40 3.93 -10.96 -6.17
C GLN A 40 4.03 -9.93 -7.30
N PHE A 41 5.07 -10.05 -8.12
CA PHE A 41 5.20 -9.27 -9.35
C PHE A 41 4.43 -9.93 -10.49
N PHE A 42 3.72 -9.12 -11.26
CA PHE A 42 3.01 -9.53 -12.45
C PHE A 42 3.41 -8.65 -13.64
N PRO A 43 3.82 -9.25 -14.77
CA PRO A 43 3.91 -8.49 -16.00
C PRO A 43 2.50 -8.08 -16.41
N TYR A 44 2.34 -6.83 -16.85
CA TYR A 44 1.13 -6.42 -17.56
C TYR A 44 1.51 -6.08 -19.01
N PRO A 45 0.81 -6.66 -20.00
CA PRO A 45 1.13 -6.40 -21.39
C PRO A 45 0.85 -4.92 -21.71
N ALA A 46 1.79 -4.26 -22.37
CA ALA A 46 1.50 -3.03 -23.09
C ALA A 46 0.50 -3.39 -24.20
N LYS A 47 -0.80 -3.17 -23.98
CA LYS A 47 -1.84 -3.45 -24.99
C LYS A 47 -1.67 -2.55 -26.23
N TYR A 48 -0.88 -1.48 -26.11
CA TYR A 48 -0.54 -0.54 -27.17
C TYR A 48 0.93 -0.70 -27.58
N SER A 49 1.33 -1.87 -28.08
CA SER A 49 2.51 -1.94 -28.95
C SER A 49 2.18 -1.14 -30.20
N ILE A 50 2.89 -0.04 -30.40
CA ILE A 50 2.75 0.87 -31.53
C ILE A 50 3.18 0.13 -32.80
N GLU A 51 2.23 -0.55 -33.46
CA GLU A 51 2.27 -0.62 -34.92
C GLU A 51 1.64 0.68 -35.42
N SER A 52 2.44 1.53 -36.08
CA SER A 52 2.04 2.78 -36.76
C SER A 52 1.88 4.06 -35.92
N LYS A 53 2.99 4.56 -35.38
CA LYS A 53 3.38 5.99 -35.44
C LYS A 53 4.82 6.09 -34.94
N GLU A 54 5.66 6.84 -35.65
CA GLU A 54 6.99 7.17 -35.14
C GLU A 54 6.88 7.66 -33.69
N PRO A 55 7.76 7.22 -32.78
CA PRO A 55 7.74 7.71 -31.42
C PRO A 55 7.95 9.22 -31.47
N THR A 56 6.96 9.99 -31.02
CA THR A 56 7.25 11.34 -30.55
C THR A 56 8.19 11.16 -29.37
N ASP A 57 9.49 11.22 -29.67
CA ASP A 57 10.65 10.85 -28.85
C ASP A 57 10.88 11.81 -27.67
N ASP A 58 9.84 12.53 -27.23
CA ASP A 58 9.95 13.44 -26.11
C ASP A 58 9.99 12.62 -24.81
N PRO A 59 11.13 12.61 -24.09
CA PRO A 59 11.23 11.86 -22.85
C PRO A 59 10.25 12.42 -21.83
N ILE A 60 9.51 11.53 -21.15
CA ILE A 60 8.61 11.93 -20.07
C ILE A 60 9.45 12.56 -18.94
N THR A 61 9.17 13.82 -18.63
CA THR A 61 9.80 14.55 -17.52
C THR A 61 8.74 15.27 -16.69
N LEU A 62 9.07 15.69 -15.48
CA LEU A 62 8.14 16.34 -14.56
C LEU A 62 8.47 17.83 -14.39
N ASN A 63 7.43 18.66 -14.45
CA ASN A 63 7.47 20.08 -14.14
C ASN A 63 7.47 20.33 -12.63
N THR A 64 6.71 19.53 -11.87
CA THR A 64 6.58 19.66 -10.42
C THR A 64 6.29 18.32 -9.76
N SER A 65 6.50 18.22 -8.45
CA SER A 65 6.01 17.13 -7.62
C SER A 65 4.55 17.38 -7.26
N SER A 66 3.67 16.48 -7.65
CA SER A 66 2.23 16.61 -7.39
C SER A 66 1.57 15.22 -7.43
N SER A 67 0.29 15.15 -7.13
CA SER A 67 -0.47 13.89 -7.22
C SER A 67 -1.86 14.13 -7.74
N TRP A 68 -2.37 13.16 -8.50
CA TRP A 68 -3.78 13.05 -8.85
C TRP A 68 -4.36 11.80 -8.21
N THR A 69 -5.60 11.90 -7.75
CA THR A 69 -6.28 10.84 -7.03
C THR A 69 -7.71 10.72 -7.49
N TYR A 70 -8.20 9.48 -7.56
CA TYR A 70 -9.58 9.14 -7.83
C TYR A 70 -10.05 8.07 -6.85
N CYS A 71 -11.23 8.25 -6.26
CA CYS A 71 -11.90 7.27 -5.43
C CYS A 71 -13.33 7.10 -5.93
N GLY A 72 -13.66 5.91 -6.45
CA GLY A 72 -14.92 5.69 -7.17
C GLY A 72 -15.05 4.31 -7.82
N PRO A 73 -16.08 4.12 -8.67
CA PRO A 73 -16.18 2.97 -9.56
C PRO A 73 -15.01 2.92 -10.55
N LEU A 74 -14.70 1.75 -11.10
CA LEU A 74 -13.65 1.61 -12.13
C LEU A 74 -13.85 2.60 -13.29
N LEU A 75 -12.80 3.36 -13.63
CA LEU A 75 -12.84 4.38 -14.68
C LEU A 75 -13.03 3.76 -16.07
N THR A 76 -13.86 4.33 -16.93
CA THR A 76 -13.95 3.83 -18.31
C THR A 76 -12.61 4.02 -19.03
N LEU A 77 -12.12 2.97 -19.68
CA LEU A 77 -10.78 2.93 -20.29
C LEU A 77 -10.68 3.70 -21.63
N GLU A 78 -11.66 4.54 -21.94
CA GLU A 78 -11.63 5.43 -23.09
C GLU A 78 -10.92 6.73 -22.68
N SER A 79 -9.88 7.12 -23.41
CA SER A 79 -9.01 8.24 -23.04
C SER A 79 -9.73 9.58 -22.83
N CYS A 80 -10.87 9.79 -23.48
CA CYS A 80 -11.70 10.99 -23.33
C CYS A 80 -12.55 11.02 -22.05
N ASN A 81 -12.59 9.93 -21.30
CA ASN A 81 -13.48 9.77 -20.15
C ASN A 81 -12.75 9.79 -18.79
N LEU A 82 -11.43 10.03 -18.78
CA LEU A 82 -10.75 10.33 -17.51
C LEU A 82 -11.29 11.66 -16.96
N PRO A 83 -11.43 11.80 -15.62
CA PRO A 83 -11.92 13.03 -15.02
C PRO A 83 -11.13 14.25 -15.49
N SER A 84 -11.79 15.39 -15.71
CA SER A 84 -11.15 16.63 -16.18
C SER A 84 -9.98 17.08 -15.30
N SER A 85 -10.05 16.79 -14.00
CA SER A 85 -8.97 17.03 -13.04
C SER A 85 -7.69 16.24 -13.35
N PHE A 86 -7.79 15.06 -13.98
CA PHE A 86 -6.62 14.32 -14.47
C PHE A 86 -5.90 15.10 -15.56
N ASN A 87 -6.63 15.59 -16.56
CA ASN A 87 -6.02 16.36 -17.66
C ASN A 87 -5.38 17.64 -17.13
N THR A 88 -6.09 18.35 -16.25
CA THR A 88 -5.55 19.55 -15.58
C THR A 88 -4.27 19.25 -14.82
N TRP A 89 -4.23 18.13 -14.08
CA TRP A 89 -3.04 17.70 -13.37
C TRP A 89 -1.91 17.29 -14.31
N ALA A 90 -2.21 16.50 -15.34
CA ALA A 90 -1.23 15.99 -16.29
C ALA A 90 -0.55 17.15 -17.03
N ASP A 91 -1.33 18.11 -17.56
CA ASP A 91 -0.84 19.30 -18.26
C ASP A 91 0.07 20.15 -17.36
N ALA A 92 -0.28 20.29 -16.07
CA ALA A 92 0.50 21.08 -15.13
C ALA A 92 1.76 20.35 -14.61
N THR A 93 1.79 19.02 -14.67
CA THR A 93 2.78 18.20 -13.95
C THR A 93 3.77 17.50 -14.86
N ILE A 94 3.34 17.05 -16.04
CA ILE A 94 4.07 16.11 -16.89
C ILE A 94 4.35 16.75 -18.25
N ASN A 95 5.60 16.67 -18.71
CA ASN A 95 5.94 16.87 -20.11
C ASN A 95 5.94 15.52 -20.82
N GLY A 96 5.38 15.46 -22.03
CA GLY A 96 5.12 14.20 -22.73
C GLY A 96 3.80 13.57 -22.31
N SER A 97 3.63 12.25 -22.51
CA SER A 97 2.38 11.56 -22.18
C SER A 97 2.61 10.25 -21.44
N ILE A 98 2.02 10.13 -20.24
CA ILE A 98 1.96 8.86 -19.51
C ILE A 98 0.75 8.00 -19.91
N LEU A 99 -0.17 8.53 -20.75
CA LEU A 99 -1.43 7.86 -21.07
C LEU A 99 -1.27 6.45 -21.66
N PRO A 100 -0.36 6.18 -22.62
CA PRO A 100 -0.23 4.83 -23.17
C PRO A 100 0.13 3.77 -22.11
N SER A 101 1.09 4.11 -21.23
CA SER A 101 1.53 3.24 -20.14
C SER A 101 0.49 3.12 -19.04
N LEU A 102 -0.16 4.24 -18.68
CA LEU A 102 -1.24 4.27 -17.70
C LEU A 102 -2.44 3.45 -18.17
N SER A 103 -2.89 3.62 -19.42
CA SER A 103 -4.00 2.86 -20.00
C SER A 103 -3.72 1.37 -20.05
N SER A 104 -2.48 0.97 -20.37
CA SER A 104 -2.08 -0.45 -20.33
C SER A 104 -2.17 -1.03 -18.92
N PHE A 105 -1.68 -0.28 -17.92
CA PHE A 105 -1.78 -0.68 -16.52
C PHE A 105 -3.23 -0.72 -16.03
N LEU A 106 -4.04 0.31 -16.31
CA LEU A 106 -5.44 0.36 -15.90
C LEU A 106 -6.26 -0.77 -16.55
N ALA A 107 -5.98 -1.12 -17.81
CA ALA A 107 -6.61 -2.27 -18.45
C ALA A 107 -6.30 -3.59 -17.72
N TYR A 108 -5.05 -3.78 -17.28
CA TYR A 108 -4.68 -4.93 -16.47
C TYR A 108 -5.36 -4.90 -15.10
N VAL A 109 -5.36 -3.74 -14.42
CA VAL A 109 -6.02 -3.56 -13.12
C VAL A 109 -7.51 -3.89 -13.23
N HIS A 110 -8.19 -3.43 -14.27
CA HIS A 110 -9.60 -3.73 -14.51
C HIS A 110 -9.88 -5.23 -14.62
N ASP A 111 -9.07 -5.92 -15.44
CA ASP A 111 -9.18 -7.36 -15.62
C ASP A 111 -8.93 -8.10 -14.29
N PHE A 112 -7.93 -7.67 -13.53
CA PHE A 112 -7.58 -8.24 -12.21
C PHE A 112 -8.67 -8.01 -11.17
N LEU A 113 -9.15 -6.76 -11.02
CA LEU A 113 -10.17 -6.38 -10.04
C LEU A 113 -11.50 -7.07 -10.34
N THR A 114 -11.93 -7.10 -11.60
CA THR A 114 -13.20 -7.74 -12.00
C THR A 114 -13.20 -9.23 -11.67
N LYS A 115 -12.09 -9.94 -11.92
CA LYS A 115 -11.95 -11.37 -11.55
C LYS A 115 -11.96 -11.62 -10.05
N ASN A 116 -11.65 -10.60 -9.24
CA ASN A 116 -11.72 -10.65 -7.78
C ASN A 116 -12.99 -10.00 -7.21
N ASN A 117 -14.03 -9.84 -8.04
CA ASN A 117 -15.31 -9.24 -7.67
C ASN A 117 -15.19 -7.82 -7.08
N GLN A 118 -14.20 -7.06 -7.56
CA GLN A 118 -14.01 -5.65 -7.21
C GLN A 118 -14.39 -4.78 -8.40
N SER A 119 -15.24 -3.78 -8.16
CA SER A 119 -15.70 -2.82 -9.18
C SER A 119 -15.39 -1.36 -8.80
N HIS A 120 -14.61 -1.18 -7.74
CA HIS A 120 -14.44 0.05 -7.01
C HIS A 120 -13.00 0.13 -6.50
N TYR A 121 -12.41 1.33 -6.53
CA TYR A 121 -11.03 1.54 -6.12
C TYR A 121 -10.72 2.97 -5.69
N TRP A 122 -9.63 3.10 -4.95
CA TRP A 122 -8.89 4.32 -4.75
C TRP A 122 -7.59 4.23 -5.57
N LEU A 123 -7.55 4.96 -6.68
CA LEU A 123 -6.41 5.13 -7.58
C LEU A 123 -5.65 6.41 -7.22
N THR A 124 -4.34 6.32 -7.07
CA THR A 124 -3.44 7.47 -6.85
C THR A 124 -2.29 7.43 -7.85
N ILE A 125 -2.02 8.55 -8.51
CA ILE A 125 -0.84 8.75 -9.34
C ILE A 125 0.00 9.84 -8.67
N ARG A 126 1.23 9.51 -8.30
CA ARG A 126 2.17 10.42 -7.66
C ARG A 126 3.35 10.68 -8.60
N ALA A 127 3.51 11.95 -8.96
CA ALA A 127 4.66 12.45 -9.68
C ALA A 127 5.62 13.10 -8.67
N SER A 128 6.89 12.72 -8.68
CA SER A 128 7.90 13.23 -7.76
C SER A 128 9.16 13.57 -8.53
N LYS A 129 9.63 14.82 -8.37
CA LYS A 129 10.96 15.23 -8.79
C LYS A 129 12.03 14.45 -8.03
N GLY A 130 13.20 14.31 -8.64
CA GLY A 130 14.36 13.74 -7.98
C GLY A 130 14.68 14.44 -6.66
N SER A 131 14.98 13.66 -5.61
CA SER A 131 15.34 14.15 -4.28
C SER A 131 16.27 13.19 -3.55
N ASP A 132 16.83 13.64 -2.43
CA ASP A 132 17.63 12.86 -1.47
C ASP A 132 16.78 12.32 -0.30
N GLU A 133 15.47 12.64 -0.28
CA GLU A 133 14.54 12.29 0.80
C GLU A 133 14.52 10.78 1.12
N PHE A 134 14.78 9.96 0.09
CA PHE A 134 14.73 8.50 0.13
C PHE A 134 16.11 7.83 0.13
N ASP A 135 17.19 8.58 0.36
CA ASP A 135 18.55 8.02 0.46
C ASP A 135 18.69 7.04 1.63
N THR A 136 17.97 7.35 2.71
CA THR A 136 17.71 6.42 3.79
C THR A 136 16.37 5.74 3.54
N PRO A 137 16.34 4.41 3.34
CA PRO A 137 15.11 3.70 3.02
C PRO A 137 14.08 3.83 4.15
N ARG A 138 12.81 3.90 3.76
CA ARG A 138 11.67 4.03 4.67
C ARG A 138 10.94 2.70 4.74
N TRP A 139 11.61 1.69 5.28
CA TRP A 139 11.01 0.36 5.39
C TRP A 139 9.75 0.40 6.24
N HIS A 140 8.62 0.05 5.64
CA HIS A 140 7.34 0.03 6.31
C HIS A 140 6.41 -1.06 5.76
N THR A 141 5.31 -1.24 6.48
CA THR A 141 4.11 -1.95 6.05
C THR A 141 3.00 -0.91 6.08
N ASP A 142 2.14 -0.95 5.07
CA ASP A 142 0.93 -0.14 5.11
C ASP A 142 0.00 -0.67 6.20
N ASP A 143 -0.75 0.22 6.86
CA ASP A 143 -1.83 -0.19 7.76
C ASP A 143 -3.00 -0.79 6.97
N LEU A 144 -3.89 -1.49 7.68
CA LEU A 144 -5.17 -1.90 7.09
C LEU A 144 -5.98 -0.66 6.69
N PHE A 145 -6.56 -0.68 5.49
CA PHE A 145 -7.51 0.36 5.07
C PHE A 145 -8.84 0.19 5.78
N PHE A 146 -9.27 -1.07 5.88
CA PHE A 146 -10.58 -1.43 6.42
C PHE A 146 -10.41 -2.45 7.54
N SER A 147 -10.91 -2.13 8.73
CA SER A 147 -10.96 -3.08 9.84
C SER A 147 -12.05 -4.12 9.54
N PRO A 148 -11.77 -5.43 9.67
CA PRO A 148 -12.81 -6.45 9.54
C PRO A 148 -13.98 -6.16 10.49
N LEU A 149 -15.20 -6.48 10.06
CA LEU A 149 -16.36 -6.42 10.94
C LEU A 149 -16.09 -7.35 12.14
N GLN A 150 -15.92 -6.79 13.34
CA GLN A 150 -15.80 -7.62 14.54
C GLN A 150 -17.13 -8.37 14.72
N PRO A 151 -17.11 -9.70 14.93
CA PRO A 151 -18.33 -10.41 15.28
C PRO A 151 -18.91 -9.81 16.58
N PRO A 152 -20.25 -9.80 16.75
CA PRO A 152 -20.86 -9.30 17.98
C PRO A 152 -20.20 -9.97 19.17
N ILE A 153 -19.67 -9.16 20.09
CA ILE A 153 -19.09 -9.66 21.35
C ILE A 153 -20.24 -10.34 22.10
N THR A 154 -20.32 -11.67 22.04
CA THR A 154 -21.10 -12.42 23.01
C THR A 154 -20.42 -12.21 24.36
N GLN A 155 -21.10 -11.50 25.26
CA GLN A 155 -20.72 -11.35 26.67
C GLN A 155 -20.81 -12.72 27.37
N THR A 156 -19.89 -13.63 27.06
CA THR A 156 -19.69 -14.89 27.77
C THR A 156 -18.20 -15.21 27.79
N ARG A 157 -17.41 -14.35 28.43
CA ARG A 157 -16.18 -14.76 29.10
C ARG A 157 -15.76 -13.76 30.18
N ARG A 158 -16.59 -13.65 31.20
CA ARG A 158 -16.09 -13.40 32.55
C ARG A 158 -15.43 -14.72 32.99
N GLU A 159 -14.24 -14.63 33.59
CA GLU A 159 -13.43 -15.74 34.11
C GLU A 159 -12.48 -16.40 33.10
N SER A 160 -11.23 -15.93 33.07
CA SER A 160 -10.01 -16.75 32.93
C SER A 160 -8.77 -15.86 32.76
N LEU A 161 -8.37 -15.11 33.79
CA LEU A 161 -6.98 -14.66 33.98
C LEU A 161 -6.70 -14.46 35.49
N PHE A 162 -6.89 -15.53 36.25
CA PHE A 162 -6.07 -15.76 37.45
C PHE A 162 -5.61 -17.21 37.37
N SER A 163 -4.37 -17.40 36.96
CA SER A 163 -3.57 -18.55 37.36
C SER A 163 -2.13 -18.11 37.58
N PRO A 164 -1.43 -18.74 38.53
CA PRO A 164 -0.48 -18.06 39.39
C PRO A 164 0.96 -18.25 38.90
N ILE A 165 1.76 -17.18 38.95
CA ILE A 165 3.21 -17.32 38.97
C ILE A 165 3.64 -17.28 40.42
N THR A 166 3.87 -18.46 40.98
CA THR A 166 4.58 -18.65 42.24
C THR A 166 6.09 -18.53 42.02
N ASN A 167 6.68 -17.69 42.86
CA ASN A 167 8.04 -17.78 43.42
C ASN A 167 9.25 -17.71 42.47
N LEU A 168 9.87 -16.53 42.42
CA LEU A 168 11.32 -16.42 42.66
C LEU A 168 11.70 -15.00 43.12
N LEU A 169 12.63 -14.94 44.07
CA LEU A 169 13.34 -13.78 44.63
C LEU A 169 12.67 -13.04 45.81
N LYS A 170 12.92 -13.61 47.00
CA LYS A 170 13.03 -12.87 48.26
C LYS A 170 14.21 -11.91 48.16
N SER A 171 13.96 -10.60 48.21
CA SER A 171 14.93 -9.63 48.71
C SER A 171 14.55 -9.28 50.16
N THR A 172 15.43 -9.69 51.07
CA THR A 172 15.48 -9.23 52.45
C THR A 172 16.06 -7.83 52.47
N TRP A 173 15.27 -6.81 52.78
CA TRP A 173 15.80 -5.58 53.40
C TRP A 173 14.77 -5.03 54.39
N THR A 174 15.14 -5.11 55.66
CA THR A 174 14.47 -4.58 56.85
C THR A 174 15.05 -3.21 57.20
N GLY A 175 14.19 -2.24 57.47
CA GLY A 175 14.58 -0.95 58.08
C GLY A 175 13.37 -0.02 58.28
N PRO A 176 13.34 0.82 59.33
CA PRO A 176 12.23 0.84 60.28
C PRO A 176 11.30 2.07 60.25
N THR A 177 10.06 1.86 60.70
CA THR A 177 9.23 2.65 61.64
C THR A 177 9.28 4.19 61.52
N THR A 178 8.17 4.94 61.40
CA THR A 178 7.27 5.24 62.54
C THR A 178 6.17 6.26 62.16
N ASN A 179 4.94 5.99 62.63
CA ASN A 179 3.79 6.87 62.94
C ASN A 179 3.20 7.81 61.89
N GLN A 180 1.88 7.67 61.65
CA GLN A 180 0.91 8.56 62.31
C GLN A 180 -0.52 8.01 62.28
N ASN A 181 -1.31 8.55 63.20
CA ASN A 181 -2.41 7.96 63.93
C ASN A 181 -3.78 8.18 63.25
N LEU A 182 -4.74 7.35 63.67
CA LEU A 182 -6.16 7.43 63.37
C LEU A 182 -6.84 8.68 63.97
N SER A 183 -7.88 9.16 63.28
CA SER A 183 -9.19 9.65 63.78
C SER A 183 -9.70 10.77 62.84
N GLY A 184 -10.93 10.84 62.36
CA GLY A 184 -12.12 10.05 62.59
C GLY A 184 -13.22 10.41 61.57
N GLN A 185 -14.04 9.40 61.25
CA GLN A 185 -15.50 9.40 61.10
C GLN A 185 -16.22 10.68 60.60
N ILE A 186 -16.92 10.57 59.46
CA ILE A 186 -18.40 10.60 59.29
C ILE A 186 -18.76 10.93 57.83
N SER A 187 -19.43 9.97 57.16
CA SER A 187 -20.11 10.16 55.87
C SER A 187 -21.39 10.97 56.03
N PRO A 188 -21.88 11.62 54.95
CA PRO A 188 -23.11 11.09 54.37
C PRO A 188 -23.14 11.07 52.83
N SER A 189 -23.63 9.93 52.31
CA SER A 189 -24.41 9.70 51.09
C SER A 189 -24.10 10.48 49.80
N LYS A 190 -23.49 9.75 48.84
CA LYS A 190 -23.46 10.03 47.39
C LYS A 190 -24.85 9.86 46.76
N PRO A 191 -25.21 10.66 45.74
CA PRO A 191 -25.98 10.18 44.59
C PRO A 191 -25.02 9.47 43.61
N GLN A 192 -25.36 8.23 43.25
CA GLN A 192 -24.64 7.46 42.23
C GLN A 192 -24.89 8.06 40.84
N THR A 193 -23.94 8.81 40.30
CA THR A 193 -23.77 8.93 38.84
C THR A 193 -22.82 7.82 38.39
N LYS A 194 -23.37 6.83 37.67
CA LYS A 194 -22.59 5.81 36.97
C LYS A 194 -21.80 6.49 35.85
N HIS A 195 -20.57 6.89 36.13
CA HIS A 195 -19.60 7.16 35.09
C HIS A 195 -19.18 5.82 34.49
N HIS A 196 -19.61 5.59 33.25
CA HIS A 196 -18.99 4.59 32.39
C HIS A 196 -17.61 5.12 32.01
N ASP A 197 -16.59 4.81 32.82
CA ASP A 197 -15.19 4.96 32.43
C ASP A 197 -14.86 3.91 31.38
N HIS A 198 -15.28 4.15 30.14
CA HIS A 198 -14.60 3.57 29.00
C HIS A 198 -13.34 4.42 28.75
N PRO A 199 -12.12 3.83 28.78
CA PRO A 199 -10.97 4.54 28.27
C PRO A 199 -11.27 4.94 26.82
N PRO A 200 -10.97 6.17 26.39
CA PRO A 200 -11.17 6.56 25.01
C PRO A 200 -10.32 5.62 24.15
N THR A 201 -11.00 4.79 23.36
CA THR A 201 -10.34 4.04 22.30
C THR A 201 -9.63 5.07 21.43
N PRO A 202 -8.30 4.94 21.20
CA PRO A 202 -7.60 5.86 20.32
C PRO A 202 -8.32 5.88 18.97
N PRO A 203 -8.41 7.04 18.29
CA PRO A 203 -9.05 7.12 16.99
C PRO A 203 -8.31 6.19 16.03
N THR A 204 -8.88 5.02 15.78
CA THR A 204 -8.30 4.08 14.82
C THR A 204 -8.35 4.75 13.45
N ALA A 205 -7.19 4.85 12.78
CA ALA A 205 -7.11 5.41 11.43
C ALA A 205 -7.95 4.61 10.41
N GLN A 206 -8.27 3.36 10.74
CA GLN A 206 -9.00 2.39 9.93
C GLN A 206 -10.50 2.69 9.85
N ILE A 207 -11.12 2.26 8.74
CA ILE A 207 -12.57 2.34 8.54
C ILE A 207 -13.20 0.98 8.86
N PRO A 208 -14.25 0.89 9.68
CA PRO A 208 -14.98 -0.36 9.85
C PRO A 208 -15.52 -0.85 8.51
N SER A 209 -15.10 -2.04 8.11
CA SER A 209 -15.55 -2.70 6.89
C SER A 209 -16.96 -3.24 7.10
N THR A 210 -17.79 -3.14 6.07
CA THR A 210 -19.07 -3.84 5.98
C THR A 210 -18.89 -5.33 5.66
N SER A 211 -17.73 -5.72 5.13
CA SER A 211 -17.35 -7.10 4.82
C SER A 211 -16.54 -7.75 5.95
N PRO A 212 -16.77 -9.04 6.27
CA PRO A 212 -15.92 -9.80 7.18
C PRO A 212 -14.52 -10.07 6.61
N THR A 213 -14.37 -9.98 5.29
CA THR A 213 -13.09 -10.12 4.57
C THR A 213 -12.87 -8.86 3.73
N PRO A 214 -12.44 -7.74 4.34
CA PRO A 214 -12.05 -6.56 3.59
C PRO A 214 -10.92 -6.88 2.61
N THR A 215 -10.79 -6.10 1.54
CA THR A 215 -9.76 -6.29 0.51
C THR A 215 -8.36 -6.23 1.12
N ASN A 216 -7.94 -5.11 1.72
CA ASN A 216 -6.64 -4.97 2.41
C ASN A 216 -5.43 -5.54 1.62
N TRP A 217 -5.37 -5.20 0.34
CA TRP A 217 -4.22 -5.40 -0.55
C TRP A 217 -4.16 -4.25 -1.55
N LYS A 218 -3.06 -4.15 -2.30
CA LYS A 218 -2.81 -3.12 -3.29
C LYS A 218 -2.26 -3.71 -4.59
N LEU A 219 -2.47 -2.98 -5.68
CA LEU A 219 -1.71 -3.11 -6.91
C LEU A 219 -0.93 -1.83 -7.15
N THR A 220 0.37 -1.92 -7.43
CA THR A 220 1.18 -0.74 -7.72
C THR A 220 2.11 -0.96 -8.91
N THR A 221 2.42 0.11 -9.63
CA THR A 221 3.44 0.11 -10.68
C THR A 221 4.17 1.45 -10.71
N THR A 222 5.27 1.52 -11.46
CA THR A 222 6.01 2.76 -11.71
C THR A 222 6.12 2.96 -13.22
N LEU A 223 5.53 4.05 -13.71
CA LEU A 223 5.50 4.39 -15.14
C LEU A 223 6.77 5.14 -15.59
N LEU A 224 7.42 5.82 -14.66
CA LEU A 224 8.68 6.55 -14.86
C LEU A 224 9.52 6.42 -13.59
N GLY A 225 10.83 6.19 -13.74
CA GLY A 225 11.77 6.10 -12.62
C GLY A 225 11.79 4.72 -11.94
N PRO A 226 12.47 4.60 -10.79
CA PRO A 226 12.69 3.33 -10.11
C PRO A 226 11.42 2.79 -9.42
N GLY A 227 11.22 1.47 -9.45
CA GLY A 227 10.11 0.76 -8.80
C GLY A 227 10.17 0.77 -7.26
N THR A 228 9.07 0.41 -6.59
CA THR A 228 9.07 0.22 -5.13
C THR A 228 9.95 -0.97 -4.74
N LEU A 229 10.73 -0.83 -3.67
CA LEU A 229 11.59 -1.87 -3.11
C LEU A 229 10.80 -2.73 -2.13
N PHE A 230 10.97 -4.05 -2.19
CA PHE A 230 10.35 -5.00 -1.27
C PHE A 230 11.41 -5.88 -0.61
N ILE A 231 11.21 -6.20 0.66
CA ILE A 231 11.97 -7.27 1.32
C ILE A 231 11.49 -8.62 0.76
N PRO A 232 12.38 -9.51 0.28
CA PRO A 232 12.01 -10.80 -0.31
C PRO A 232 11.10 -11.64 0.59
N SER A 233 10.18 -12.41 0.00
CA SER A 233 9.20 -13.22 0.76
C SER A 233 9.86 -14.15 1.77
N ALA A 234 11.04 -14.69 1.45
CA ALA A 234 11.82 -15.56 2.33
C ALA A 234 12.19 -14.92 3.68
N THR A 235 12.36 -13.59 3.73
CA THR A 235 12.78 -12.84 4.93
C THR A 235 11.75 -11.81 5.38
N ASN A 236 10.62 -11.67 4.68
CA ASN A 236 9.61 -10.65 4.94
C ASN A 236 8.96 -10.80 6.33
N ARG A 237 8.65 -12.04 6.75
CA ARG A 237 8.12 -12.31 8.11
C ARG A 237 9.07 -11.85 9.21
N LEU A 238 10.38 -12.08 9.04
CA LEU A 238 11.39 -11.61 10.00
C LEU A 238 11.45 -10.08 9.98
N ALA A 239 11.42 -9.46 8.80
CA ALA A 239 11.42 -8.01 8.66
C ALA A 239 10.20 -7.35 9.34
N ARG A 240 9.02 -7.97 9.26
CA ARG A 240 7.84 -7.52 10.02
C ARG A 240 8.04 -7.60 11.53
N ALA A 241 8.60 -8.71 12.02
CA ALA A 241 8.90 -8.86 13.44
C ALA A 241 9.89 -7.80 13.93
N THR A 242 10.94 -7.51 13.14
CA THR A 242 11.90 -6.43 13.39
C THR A 242 11.21 -5.07 13.42
N GLN A 243 10.36 -4.78 12.44
CA GLN A 243 9.57 -3.55 12.37
C GLN A 243 8.68 -3.37 13.60
N GLN A 244 7.98 -4.43 14.03
CA GLN A 244 7.11 -4.38 15.20
C GLN A 244 7.89 -4.19 16.50
N ALA A 245 9.05 -4.85 16.62
CA ALA A 245 9.94 -4.68 17.75
C ALA A 245 10.46 -3.24 17.84
N ALA A 246 10.90 -2.64 16.72
CA ALA A 246 11.36 -1.26 16.67
C ALA A 246 10.24 -0.27 17.03
N LYS A 247 9.04 -0.41 16.45
CA LYS A 247 7.86 0.41 16.78
C LYS A 247 7.50 0.29 18.28
N SER A 248 7.53 -0.93 18.82
CA SER A 248 7.20 -1.19 20.24
C SER A 248 8.25 -0.62 21.17
N ALA A 249 9.54 -0.75 20.84
CA ALA A 249 10.64 -0.19 21.61
C ALA A 249 10.57 1.34 21.63
N ALA A 250 10.30 1.98 20.49
CA ALA A 250 10.12 3.42 20.41
C ALA A 250 8.95 3.91 21.27
N ARG A 251 7.81 3.21 21.27
CA ARG A 251 6.67 3.51 22.14
C ARG A 251 7.00 3.30 23.62
N ALA A 252 7.73 2.24 23.96
CA ALA A 252 8.12 1.94 25.34
C ALA A 252 9.14 2.94 25.90
N ALA A 253 9.97 3.55 25.05
CA ALA A 253 10.93 4.57 25.45
C ALA A 253 10.29 5.91 25.86
N ASP A 254 9.03 6.15 25.45
CA ASP A 254 8.28 7.36 25.79
C ASP A 254 6.81 7.02 26.16
N PRO A 255 6.58 6.36 27.32
CA PRO A 255 5.27 5.81 27.69
C PRO A 255 4.22 6.89 27.97
N ASP A 256 4.65 8.11 28.28
CA ASP A 256 3.77 9.25 28.59
C ASP A 256 3.40 10.07 27.34
N HIS A 257 3.94 9.72 26.16
CA HIS A 257 3.65 10.40 24.91
C HIS A 257 2.27 10.02 24.37
N VAL A 258 1.25 10.67 24.91
CA VAL A 258 -0.13 10.61 24.38
C VAL A 258 -0.27 11.64 23.28
N CYS A 259 0.10 11.29 22.05
CA CYS A 259 -0.12 12.16 20.91
C CYS A 259 -1.21 11.60 19.98
N VAL A 260 -2.28 12.36 19.83
CA VAL A 260 -3.40 12.07 18.91
C VAL A 260 -3.14 12.56 17.48
N SER A 261 -1.98 13.18 17.22
CA SER A 261 -1.66 13.83 15.96
C SER A 261 -0.30 13.41 15.44
N VAL A 262 -0.28 12.83 14.24
CA VAL A 262 0.96 12.49 13.51
C VAL A 262 1.89 13.70 13.27
N ARG A 263 1.41 14.93 13.50
CA ARG A 263 2.17 16.17 13.32
C ARG A 263 2.95 16.63 14.56
N CYS A 264 2.86 15.94 15.71
CA CYS A 264 3.65 16.35 16.86
C CYS A 264 5.14 16.04 16.66
N VAL A 265 6.00 16.95 17.09
CA VAL A 265 7.47 16.84 16.94
C VAL A 265 7.99 15.55 17.58
N GLY A 266 7.42 15.13 18.72
CA GLY A 266 7.75 13.86 19.37
C GLY A 266 7.47 12.64 18.49
N CYS A 267 6.26 12.53 17.91
CA CYS A 267 5.95 11.46 16.95
C CYS A 267 6.81 11.53 15.69
N ALA A 268 7.12 12.73 15.19
CA ALA A 268 8.00 12.88 14.03
C ALA A 268 9.42 12.39 14.33
N MET A 269 9.99 12.77 15.48
CA MET A 269 11.32 12.30 15.91
C MET A 269 11.34 10.80 16.22
N ALA A 270 10.30 10.28 16.87
CA ALA A 270 10.18 8.84 17.13
C ALA A 270 10.06 8.05 15.82
N ALA A 271 9.23 8.51 14.87
CA ALA A 271 9.12 7.92 13.54
C ALA A 271 10.46 7.96 12.79
N GLU A 272 11.19 9.07 12.88
CA GLU A 272 12.51 9.22 12.28
C GLU A 272 13.56 8.30 12.92
N SER A 273 13.54 8.14 14.24
CA SER A 273 14.42 7.19 14.95
C SER A 273 14.12 5.75 14.55
N VAL A 274 12.84 5.38 14.46
CA VAL A 274 12.42 4.05 13.97
C VAL A 274 12.87 3.86 12.53
N ARG A 275 12.72 4.88 11.67
CA ARG A 275 13.17 4.84 10.27
C ARG A 275 14.67 4.58 10.16
N ALA A 276 15.48 5.32 10.93
CA ALA A 276 16.93 5.14 10.95
C ALA A 276 17.33 3.75 11.45
N GLN A 277 16.69 3.25 12.51
CA GLN A 277 16.92 1.90 13.03
C GLN A 277 16.57 0.83 11.97
N LEU A 278 15.40 0.93 11.35
CA LEU A 278 14.96 -0.05 10.34
C LEU A 278 15.81 -0.01 9.08
N ALA A 279 16.32 1.14 8.67
CA ALA A 279 17.26 1.24 7.55
C ALA A 279 18.53 0.39 7.80
N VAL A 280 19.02 0.35 9.04
CA VAL A 280 20.18 -0.47 9.43
C VAL A 280 19.79 -1.94 9.57
N GLU A 281 18.78 -2.24 10.38
CA GLU A 281 18.41 -3.62 10.73
C GLU A 281 17.92 -4.42 9.52
N LEU A 282 17.18 -3.77 8.61
CA LEU A 282 16.66 -4.43 7.42
C LEU A 282 17.61 -4.37 6.21
N GLY A 283 18.73 -3.64 6.30
CA GLY A 283 19.70 -3.54 5.22
C GLY A 283 20.31 -4.89 4.80
N GLY A 284 20.34 -5.88 5.71
CA GLY A 284 20.86 -7.23 5.44
C GLY A 284 19.85 -8.21 4.82
N HIS A 285 18.57 -7.84 4.67
CA HIS A 285 17.51 -8.77 4.26
C HIS A 285 17.43 -8.98 2.73
N GLY A 286 18.23 -8.25 1.96
CA GLY A 286 18.12 -8.16 0.50
C GLY A 286 16.91 -7.32 0.07
N MET A 287 16.81 -7.05 -1.23
CA MET A 287 15.70 -6.31 -1.82
C MET A 287 15.36 -6.84 -3.21
N VAL A 288 14.07 -6.79 -3.55
CA VAL A 288 13.56 -7.03 -4.91
C VAL A 288 12.71 -5.85 -5.34
N GLN A 289 12.62 -5.61 -6.64
CA GLN A 289 11.99 -4.42 -7.21
C GLN A 289 11.29 -4.81 -8.51
N ALA A 290 10.11 -4.24 -8.76
CA ALA A 290 9.40 -4.42 -10.02
C ALA A 290 10.19 -3.78 -11.18
N SER A 291 10.24 -4.47 -12.30
CA SER A 291 10.81 -3.97 -13.56
C SER A 291 9.81 -3.07 -14.30
N PRO A 292 10.26 -2.25 -15.28
CA PRO A 292 9.34 -1.57 -16.18
C PRO A 292 8.36 -2.55 -16.85
N GLY A 293 7.07 -2.22 -16.86
CA GLY A 293 6.01 -3.09 -17.38
C GLY A 293 5.55 -4.18 -16.40
N GLU A 294 6.05 -4.18 -15.17
CA GLU A 294 5.55 -5.01 -14.08
C GLU A 294 4.75 -4.18 -13.08
N CYS A 295 3.73 -4.81 -12.51
CA CYS A 295 3.07 -4.33 -11.33
C CYS A 295 3.31 -5.30 -10.18
N VAL A 296 3.11 -4.83 -8.95
CA VAL A 296 3.20 -5.66 -7.75
C VAL A 296 1.85 -5.69 -7.08
N PHE A 297 1.36 -6.90 -6.83
CA PHE A 297 0.33 -7.14 -5.82
C PHE A 297 1.02 -7.26 -4.47
N PHE A 298 0.43 -6.69 -3.43
CA PHE A 298 0.85 -6.98 -2.06
C PHE A 298 -0.26 -6.75 -1.05
N ARG A 299 -0.22 -7.54 0.03
CA ARG A 299 -1.08 -7.40 1.20
C ARG A 299 -0.62 -6.23 2.07
N VAL A 300 -1.54 -5.70 2.86
CA VAL A 300 -1.24 -4.66 3.87
C VAL A 300 -1.60 -5.15 5.27
N GLY A 301 -1.22 -4.39 6.29
CA GLY A 301 -1.39 -4.71 7.70
C GLY A 301 -0.14 -5.29 8.35
N GLU A 302 -0.12 -5.29 9.68
CA GLU A 302 1.04 -5.72 10.47
C GLU A 302 1.31 -7.23 10.38
N ASP A 303 0.29 -8.05 10.10
CA ASP A 303 0.41 -9.52 10.12
C ASP A 303 0.84 -10.09 8.77
N GLU A 304 0.21 -9.65 7.67
CA GLU A 304 0.40 -10.17 6.31
C GLU A 304 1.08 -9.18 5.36
N GLY A 305 1.31 -7.93 5.79
CA GLY A 305 1.76 -6.86 4.91
C GLY A 305 3.16 -7.07 4.33
N ALA A 306 3.35 -6.71 3.06
CA ALA A 306 4.69 -6.73 2.49
C ALA A 306 5.52 -5.55 3.01
N VAL A 307 6.65 -5.84 3.66
CA VAL A 307 7.64 -4.81 4.03
C VAL A 307 8.28 -4.22 2.77
N HIS A 308 8.14 -2.91 2.59
CA HIS A 308 8.57 -2.20 1.39
C HIS A 308 9.10 -0.79 1.70
N SER A 309 9.76 -0.19 0.72
CA SER A 309 10.31 1.17 0.80
C SER A 309 10.27 1.82 -0.58
N GLU A 310 10.16 3.15 -0.62
CA GLU A 310 10.52 3.90 -1.80
C GLU A 310 11.99 3.65 -2.17
N PRO A 311 12.32 3.62 -3.47
CA PRO A 311 13.70 3.56 -3.92
C PRO A 311 14.40 4.90 -3.73
N ARG A 312 15.73 4.89 -3.69
CA ARG A 312 16.52 6.10 -3.92
C ARG A 312 16.15 6.67 -5.28
N SER A 313 15.69 7.90 -5.32
CA SER A 313 15.15 8.52 -6.53
C SER A 313 15.67 9.94 -6.70
N HIS A 314 16.90 10.05 -7.19
CA HIS A 314 17.47 11.32 -7.65
C HIS A 314 16.97 11.74 -9.04
N VAL A 315 16.04 10.95 -9.61
CA VAL A 315 15.39 11.19 -10.90
C VAL A 315 13.89 11.34 -10.72
N ASP A 316 13.25 11.90 -11.73
CA ASP A 316 11.80 12.01 -11.80
C ASP A 316 11.14 10.62 -11.73
N ARG A 317 10.04 10.51 -10.97
CA ARG A 317 9.33 9.27 -10.72
C ARG A 317 7.82 9.45 -10.83
N VAL A 318 7.15 8.57 -11.56
CA VAL A 318 5.68 8.48 -11.64
C VAL A 318 5.23 7.13 -11.11
N PHE A 319 4.70 7.13 -9.90
CA PHE A 319 4.20 5.94 -9.20
C PHE A 319 2.68 5.88 -9.24
N VAL A 320 2.13 4.70 -9.48
CA VAL A 320 0.68 4.46 -9.50
C VAL A 320 0.34 3.43 -8.43
N ASN A 321 -0.66 3.75 -7.61
CA ASN A 321 -1.18 2.90 -6.55
C ASN A 321 -2.69 2.71 -6.69
N VAL A 322 -3.14 1.48 -6.55
CA VAL A 322 -4.54 1.08 -6.59
C VAL A 322 -4.87 0.32 -5.31
N VAL A 323 -5.80 0.86 -4.54
CA VAL A 323 -6.41 0.21 -3.37
C VAL A 323 -7.86 -0.15 -3.72
N PRO A 324 -8.19 -1.42 -3.99
CA PRO A 324 -9.57 -1.83 -4.18
C PRO A 324 -10.33 -1.81 -2.85
N GLY A 325 -11.63 -1.61 -2.92
CA GLY A 325 -12.51 -1.69 -1.75
C GLY A 325 -13.96 -1.75 -2.17
N HIS A 326 -14.84 -2.19 -1.29
CA HIS A 326 -16.28 -2.14 -1.55
C HIS A 326 -16.76 -0.68 -1.55
N GLU A 327 -17.84 -0.42 -2.27
CA GLU A 327 -18.44 0.92 -2.36
C GLU A 327 -18.72 1.53 -0.98
N ALA A 328 -19.34 0.76 -0.07
CA ALA A 328 -19.69 1.24 1.26
C ALA A 328 -18.44 1.62 2.08
N ASP A 329 -17.38 0.83 1.98
CA ASP A 329 -16.14 1.04 2.71
C ASP A 329 -15.40 2.30 2.18
N LEU A 330 -15.35 2.48 0.86
CA LEU A 330 -14.77 3.68 0.23
C LEU A 330 -15.60 4.94 0.48
N ARG A 331 -16.94 4.85 0.48
CA ARG A 331 -17.82 5.98 0.87
C ARG A 331 -17.56 6.40 2.31
N ALA A 332 -17.47 5.46 3.24
CA ALA A 332 -17.17 5.74 4.64
C ALA A 332 -15.77 6.35 4.81
N LEU A 333 -14.79 5.88 4.04
CA LEU A 333 -13.44 6.43 3.99
C LEU A 333 -13.42 7.88 3.52
N MET A 334 -14.09 8.19 2.41
CA MET A 334 -14.21 9.56 1.88
C MET A 334 -14.94 10.48 2.86
N ALA A 335 -16.03 10.01 3.46
CA ALA A 335 -16.80 10.76 4.45
C ALA A 335 -15.97 11.13 5.70
N LYS A 336 -15.07 10.24 6.16
CA LYS A 336 -14.15 10.53 7.27
C LYS A 336 -13.27 11.75 7.01
N TRP A 337 -12.95 12.02 5.74
CA TRP A 337 -12.16 13.17 5.30
C TRP A 337 -13.02 14.36 4.83
N GLY A 338 -14.34 14.31 5.03
CA GLY A 338 -15.27 15.35 4.58
C GLY A 338 -15.39 15.46 3.06
N MET A 339 -15.08 14.37 2.34
CA MET A 339 -15.13 14.33 0.88
C MET A 339 -16.33 13.54 0.39
N GLU A 340 -16.88 13.96 -0.75
CA GLU A 340 -17.93 13.24 -1.45
C GLU A 340 -17.38 12.02 -2.20
N TYR A 341 -18.28 11.09 -2.54
CA TYR A 341 -17.97 9.91 -3.33
C TYR A 341 -18.96 9.80 -4.52
N PRO A 342 -18.48 9.51 -5.74
CA PRO A 342 -17.08 9.39 -6.16
C PRO A 342 -16.40 10.77 -6.24
N ARG A 343 -15.06 10.81 -6.22
CA ARG A 343 -14.31 12.06 -6.37
C ARG A 343 -12.98 11.86 -7.08
N ALA A 344 -12.59 12.84 -7.88
CA ALA A 344 -11.26 13.00 -8.45
C ALA A 344 -10.66 14.34 -7.98
N TRP A 345 -9.40 14.36 -7.56
CA TRP A 345 -8.75 15.60 -7.09
C TRP A 345 -7.24 15.58 -7.27
N CYS A 346 -6.65 16.76 -7.16
CA CYS A 346 -5.22 16.97 -7.32
C CYS A 346 -4.62 17.57 -6.03
N VAL A 347 -3.36 17.28 -5.76
CA VAL A 347 -2.59 17.84 -4.65
C VAL A 347 -1.22 18.29 -5.18
N GLY A 348 -0.73 19.44 -4.72
CA GLY A 348 0.59 19.95 -5.12
C GLY A 348 0.63 20.65 -6.47
N LEU A 349 -0.53 21.03 -7.02
CA LEU A 349 -0.57 21.96 -8.15
C LEU A 349 -0.35 23.40 -7.66
N PRO A 350 0.35 24.26 -8.43
CA PRO A 350 0.45 25.67 -8.11
C PRO A 350 -0.94 26.30 -8.01
N LEU A 351 -1.18 27.10 -6.97
CA LEU A 351 -2.39 27.92 -6.89
C LEU A 351 -2.32 28.99 -7.97
N VAL A 352 -3.11 28.84 -9.03
CA VAL A 352 -3.34 29.93 -9.98
C VAL A 352 -4.40 30.84 -9.35
N ILE A 353 -3.96 31.83 -8.58
CA ILE A 353 -4.85 32.89 -8.10
C ILE A 353 -5.11 33.80 -9.32
N GLY A 354 -6.25 33.63 -9.97
CA GLY A 354 -6.72 34.59 -10.98
C GLY A 354 -7.06 35.92 -10.31
N GLU A 355 -6.86 37.04 -11.03
CA GLU A 355 -7.15 38.40 -10.57
C GLU A 355 -8.65 38.74 -10.39
N GLU A 356 -9.54 37.74 -10.34
CA GLU A 356 -10.92 37.92 -9.89
C GLU A 356 -11.24 36.90 -8.80
N GLU A 357 -11.61 37.40 -7.62
CA GLU A 357 -11.98 36.62 -6.43
C GLU A 357 -13.04 35.56 -6.74
N CYS A 358 -12.59 34.34 -7.01
CA CYS A 358 -13.37 33.13 -6.76
C CYS A 358 -12.38 31.99 -6.55
N LEU A 359 -12.13 31.64 -5.28
CA LEU A 359 -11.56 30.35 -4.89
C LEU A 359 -12.47 29.25 -5.47
N ARG A 360 -12.18 28.80 -6.69
CA ARG A 360 -12.77 27.59 -7.23
C ARG A 360 -11.82 26.46 -6.88
N ASP A 361 -12.35 25.48 -6.15
CA ASP A 361 -11.74 24.16 -6.05
C ASP A 361 -11.46 23.71 -7.49
N VAL A 362 -10.19 23.52 -7.83
CA VAL A 362 -9.78 23.00 -9.15
C VAL A 362 -10.08 21.50 -9.12
N GLY A 363 -11.36 21.16 -9.25
CA GLY A 363 -11.86 19.78 -9.16
C GLY A 363 -13.33 19.73 -8.74
N VAL A 364 -14.23 19.97 -9.70
CA VAL A 364 -15.61 19.47 -9.66
C VAL A 364 -15.78 18.50 -10.82
#